data_AF-A0A531JI86-F1
#
_entry.id   AF-A0A531JI86-F1
#
_cell.length_a   1.000
_cell.length_b   1.000
_cell.length_c   1.000
_cell.angle_alpha   90.00
_cell.angle_beta   90.00
_cell.angle_gamma   90.00
#
_symmetry.space_group_name_H-M   'P 1'
#
loop_
_entity.id
_entity.type
_entity.pdbx_description
1 polymer ?
#
loop_
_entity_poly.entity_id
_entity_poly.type
_entity_poly.pdbx_seq_one_letter_code
_entity_poly.pdbx_strand_id
1 'polypeptide(L)'
;ETAAALVLNGTYASGRWSKDYPWARTSEQVEEDLAVVERQWGEPADMSNAAPSLMNDSFEREWFAAYLRNSASPADAIALWRWGTEIDVRALLPAIHVPTLIVQAAGD
;
A
#
# COMPACT_ATOMS: atom_id res chain seq x y z
N GLU A 1 -5.28 0.60 29.81
CA GLU A 1 -3.95 0.98 29.32
C GLU A 1 -4.14 2.00 28.20
N THR A 2 -3.40 3.10 28.19
CA THR A 2 -3.46 4.10 27.10
C THR A 2 -2.10 4.17 26.44
N ALA A 3 -2.06 4.20 25.11
CA ALA A 3 -0.82 4.42 24.38
C ALA A 3 -0.18 5.75 24.80
N ALA A 4 1.15 5.79 24.93
CA ALA A 4 1.88 7.02 25.27
C ALA A 4 2.23 7.88 24.04
N ALA A 5 2.33 7.25 22.87
CA ALA A 5 2.63 7.87 21.58
C ALA A 5 2.20 6.95 20.43
N LEU A 6 2.13 7.49 19.22
CA LEU A 6 1.84 6.76 17.98
C LEU A 6 2.95 7.04 16.95
N VAL A 7 3.39 6.01 16.23
CA VAL A 7 4.26 6.15 15.07
C VAL A 7 3.54 5.54 13.87
N LEU A 8 3.36 6.34 12.83
CA LEU A 8 2.78 5.91 11.55
C LEU A 8 3.88 5.96 10.49
N ASN A 9 4.01 4.90 9.70
CA ASN A 9 5.02 4.76 8.66
C ASN A 9 4.35 4.30 7.36
N GLY A 10 4.48 5.07 6.27
CA GLY A 10 3.85 4.71 4.99
C GLY A 10 2.31 4.68 5.06
N THR A 11 1.72 5.57 5.86
CA THR A 11 0.27 5.53 6.16
C THR A 11 -0.52 6.46 5.25
N TYR A 12 -1.81 6.17 5.10
CA TYR A 12 -2.79 7.08 4.48
C TYR A 12 -4.03 7.20 5.38
N ALA A 13 -4.78 8.29 5.20
CA ALA A 13 -6.06 8.51 5.90
C ALA A 13 -7.29 8.11 5.06
N SER A 14 -7.16 8.09 3.74
CA SER A 14 -8.16 7.58 2.79
C SER A 14 -7.47 6.84 1.66
N GLY A 15 -8.00 5.68 1.30
CA GLY A 15 -7.51 4.87 0.18
C GLY A 15 -8.05 5.32 -1.19
N ARG A 16 -9.02 6.24 -1.21
CA ARG A 16 -9.64 6.77 -2.43
C ARG A 16 -9.43 8.26 -2.57
N TRP A 17 -9.17 8.69 -3.79
CA TRP A 17 -9.13 10.10 -4.16
C TRP A 17 -10.44 10.81 -3.85
N SER A 18 -10.33 12.02 -3.31
CA SER A 18 -11.43 12.97 -3.24
C SER A 18 -10.89 14.40 -3.38
N LYS A 19 -11.79 15.36 -3.65
CA LYS A 19 -11.38 16.78 -3.78
C LYS A 19 -10.67 17.32 -2.55
N ASP A 20 -11.04 16.83 -1.37
CA ASP A 20 -10.46 17.16 -0.07
C ASP A 20 -9.35 16.20 0.39
N TYR A 21 -9.04 15.17 -0.41
CA TYR A 21 -7.93 14.24 -0.19
C TYR A 21 -7.30 13.82 -1.55
N PRO A 22 -6.56 14.73 -2.22
CA PRO A 22 -6.18 14.57 -3.63
C PRO A 22 -4.94 13.68 -3.86
N TRP A 23 -4.38 13.09 -2.81
CA TRP A 23 -3.13 12.30 -2.85
C TRP A 23 -3.37 10.80 -3.01
N ALA A 24 -4.58 10.29 -2.78
CA ALA A 24 -4.91 8.90 -3.08
C ALA A 24 -5.17 8.68 -4.58
N ARG A 25 -5.13 7.41 -5.00
CA ARG A 25 -5.43 6.97 -6.36
C ARG A 25 -6.90 7.21 -6.72
N THR A 26 -7.18 7.59 -7.96
CA THR A 26 -8.55 7.60 -8.50
C THR A 26 -9.04 6.17 -8.73
N SER A 27 -10.36 5.99 -8.88
CA SER A 27 -10.92 4.66 -9.18
C SER A 27 -10.33 4.07 -10.45
N GLU A 28 -10.11 4.88 -11.48
CA GLU A 28 -9.50 4.44 -12.75
C GLU A 28 -8.06 3.97 -12.56
N GLN A 29 -7.25 4.72 -11.79
CA GLN A 29 -5.87 4.33 -11.49
C GLN A 29 -5.82 3.04 -10.67
N VAL A 30 -6.76 2.86 -9.72
CA VAL A 30 -6.88 1.61 -8.96
C VAL A 30 -7.18 0.44 -9.90
N GLU A 31 -8.13 0.58 -10.84
CA GLU A 31 -8.42 -0.50 -11.79
C GLU A 31 -7.22 -0.84 -12.69
N GLU A 32 -6.44 0.18 -13.11
CA GLU A 32 -5.19 -0.04 -13.85
C GLU A 32 -4.16 -0.83 -13.03
N ASP A 33 -3.95 -0.44 -11.77
CA ASP A 33 -3.04 -1.11 -10.83
C ASP A 33 -3.49 -2.56 -10.60
N LEU A 34 -4.79 -2.81 -10.39
CA LEU A 34 -5.34 -4.15 -10.20
C LEU A 34 -5.20 -5.04 -11.44
N ALA A 35 -5.34 -4.47 -12.64
CA ALA A 35 -5.10 -5.20 -13.87
C ALA A 35 -3.63 -5.61 -14.04
N VAL A 36 -2.69 -4.82 -13.50
CA VAL A 36 -1.27 -5.20 -13.43
C VAL A 36 -1.08 -6.35 -12.45
N VAL A 37 -1.67 -6.25 -11.26
CA VAL A 37 -1.65 -7.32 -10.25
C VAL A 37 -2.16 -8.63 -10.85
N GLU A 38 -3.33 -8.61 -11.49
CA GLU A 38 -3.92 -9.82 -12.11
C GLU A 38 -2.96 -10.50 -13.10
N ARG A 39 -2.25 -9.72 -13.92
CA ARG A 39 -1.34 -10.24 -14.95
C ARG A 39 0.03 -10.64 -14.43
N GLN A 40 0.52 -10.01 -13.37
CA GLN A 40 1.92 -10.10 -12.95
C GLN A 40 2.09 -10.67 -11.53
N TRP A 41 1.01 -11.00 -10.82
CA TRP A 41 1.13 -11.55 -9.47
C TRP A 41 1.98 -12.81 -9.46
N GLY A 42 2.97 -12.83 -8.57
CA GLY A 42 3.93 -13.93 -8.49
C GLY A 42 5.15 -13.80 -9.39
N GLU A 43 5.28 -12.71 -10.14
CA GLU A 43 6.55 -12.19 -10.68
C GLU A 43 7.16 -11.19 -9.68
N PRO A 44 8.35 -10.60 -9.90
CA PRO A 44 8.84 -9.50 -9.05
C PRO A 44 8.06 -8.19 -9.33
N ALA A 45 6.73 -8.28 -9.34
CA ALA A 45 5.78 -7.22 -9.65
C ALA A 45 5.78 -6.17 -8.53
N ASP A 46 5.70 -4.89 -8.90
CA ASP A 46 5.73 -3.74 -7.99
C ASP A 46 7.02 -3.58 -7.15
N MET A 47 8.04 -4.42 -7.38
CA MET A 47 9.34 -4.30 -6.72
C MET A 47 10.05 -2.97 -7.06
N SER A 48 9.73 -2.36 -8.20
CA SER A 48 10.19 -1.01 -8.56
C SER A 48 9.68 0.09 -7.64
N ASN A 49 8.50 -0.11 -7.05
CA ASN A 49 7.93 0.80 -6.09
C ASN A 49 8.41 0.45 -4.66
N ALA A 50 8.32 -0.84 -4.29
CA ALA A 50 8.64 -1.29 -2.95
C ALA A 50 10.15 -1.27 -2.61
N ALA A 51 11.01 -1.61 -3.58
CA ALA A 51 12.44 -1.77 -3.38
C ALA A 51 13.25 -1.48 -4.66
N PRO A 52 13.21 -0.23 -5.19
CA PRO A 52 13.86 0.15 -6.45
C PRO A 52 15.36 -0.16 -6.47
N SER A 53 16.05 -0.06 -5.33
CA SER A 53 17.49 -0.35 -5.21
C SER A 53 17.84 -1.82 -5.43
N LEU A 54 16.88 -2.74 -5.28
CA LEU A 54 17.07 -4.18 -5.39
C LEU A 54 16.61 -4.75 -6.74
N MET A 55 16.08 -3.93 -7.64
CA MET A 55 15.52 -4.37 -8.93
C MET A 55 16.51 -5.09 -9.85
N ASN A 56 17.82 -4.90 -9.65
CA ASN A 56 18.86 -5.52 -10.48
C ASN A 56 19.49 -6.76 -9.81
N ASP A 57 19.08 -7.10 -8.59
CA ASP A 57 19.54 -8.29 -7.89
C ASP A 57 18.64 -9.48 -8.25
N SER A 58 19.18 -10.48 -8.94
CA SER A 58 18.40 -11.64 -9.37
C SER A 58 17.89 -12.48 -8.21
N PHE A 59 18.65 -12.58 -7.11
CA PHE A 59 18.24 -13.34 -5.94
C PHE A 59 17.05 -12.67 -5.25
N GLU A 60 17.12 -11.36 -5.04
CA GLU A 60 16.02 -10.61 -4.40
C GLU A 60 14.73 -10.65 -5.22
N ARG A 61 14.86 -10.56 -6.55
CA ARG A 61 13.70 -10.67 -7.46
C ARG A 61 13.04 -12.04 -7.39
N GLU A 62 13.82 -13.12 -7.45
CA GLU A 62 13.29 -14.48 -7.36
C GLU A 62 12.66 -14.76 -6.00
N TRP A 63 13.31 -14.30 -4.93
CA TRP A 63 12.79 -14.39 -3.58
C TRP A 63 11.45 -13.65 -3.44
N PHE A 64 11.37 -12.41 -3.92
CA PHE A 64 10.16 -11.60 -3.82
C PHE A 64 9.00 -12.19 -4.63
N ALA A 65 9.27 -12.67 -5.84
CA ALA A 65 8.29 -13.38 -6.66
C ALA A 65 7.75 -14.63 -5.93
N ALA A 66 8.63 -15.40 -5.28
CA ALA A 66 8.22 -16.55 -4.47
C ALA A 66 7.40 -16.15 -3.24
N TYR A 67 7.77 -15.05 -2.57
CA TYR A 67 7.01 -14.49 -1.45
C TYR A 67 5.57 -14.13 -1.87
N LEU A 68 5.38 -13.45 -3.00
CA LEU A 68 4.04 -13.08 -3.49
C LEU A 68 3.16 -14.30 -3.78
N ARG A 69 3.73 -15.34 -4.43
CA ARG A 69 2.99 -16.59 -4.69
C ARG A 69 2.59 -17.33 -3.40
N ASN A 70 3.39 -17.19 -2.34
CA ASN A 70 3.16 -17.87 -1.07
C ASN A 70 2.33 -17.03 -0.07
N SER A 71 2.12 -15.74 -0.34
CA SER A 71 1.37 -14.84 0.56
C SER A 71 -0.12 -14.82 0.25
N ALA A 72 -0.50 -14.83 -1.03
CA ALA A 72 -1.90 -14.76 -1.46
C ALA A 72 -2.07 -15.32 -2.88
N SER A 73 -3.27 -15.82 -3.19
CA SER A 73 -3.67 -16.00 -4.59
C SER A 73 -3.81 -14.64 -5.28
N PRO A 74 -3.71 -14.55 -6.62
CA PRO A 74 -3.93 -13.28 -7.32
C PRO A 74 -5.31 -12.66 -7.01
N ALA A 75 -6.35 -13.49 -6.87
CA ALA A 75 -7.69 -13.04 -6.53
C ALA A 75 -7.76 -12.46 -5.12
N ASP A 76 -7.10 -13.09 -4.13
CA ASP A 76 -7.05 -12.57 -2.76
C ASP A 76 -6.24 -11.28 -2.67
N ALA A 77 -5.14 -11.17 -3.43
CA ALA A 77 -4.34 -9.95 -3.50
C ALA A 77 -5.15 -8.76 -4.06
N ILE A 78 -5.91 -9.00 -5.14
CA ILE A 78 -6.83 -8.01 -5.71
C ILE A 78 -7.92 -7.62 -4.70
N ALA A 79 -8.52 -8.60 -4.03
CA ALA A 79 -9.55 -8.35 -3.03
C ALA A 79 -9.02 -7.50 -1.86
N LEU A 80 -7.82 -7.82 -1.37
CA LEU A 80 -7.17 -7.07 -0.30
C LEU A 80 -6.85 -5.63 -0.70
N TRP A 81 -6.33 -5.43 -1.92
CA TRP A 81 -6.04 -4.10 -2.43
C TRP A 81 -7.31 -3.26 -2.58
N ARG A 82 -8.36 -3.83 -3.20
CA ARG A 82 -9.68 -3.18 -3.27
C ARG A 82 -10.18 -2.77 -1.90
N TRP A 83 -10.10 -3.67 -0.92
CA TRP A 83 -10.52 -3.36 0.44
C TRP A 83 -9.75 -2.18 1.04
N GLY A 84 -8.42 -2.12 0.84
CA GLY A 84 -7.60 -0.98 1.25
C GLY A 84 -8.06 0.35 0.65
N THR A 85 -8.51 0.35 -0.62
CA THR A 85 -8.99 1.57 -1.30
C THR A 85 -10.31 2.09 -0.75
N GLU A 86 -11.10 1.25 -0.08
CA GLU A 86 -12.36 1.64 0.58
C GLU A 86 -12.16 2.19 1.99
N ILE A 87 -10.95 2.08 2.56
CA ILE A 87 -10.66 2.58 3.91
C ILE A 87 -10.66 4.11 3.90
N ASP A 88 -11.49 4.71 4.74
CA ASP A 88 -11.48 6.14 5.06
C ASP A 88 -11.58 6.33 6.58
N VAL A 89 -10.47 6.75 7.18
CA VAL A 89 -10.36 6.99 8.63
C VAL A 89 -10.31 8.48 8.97
N ARG A 90 -10.53 9.38 8.01
CA ARG A 90 -10.41 10.84 8.22
C ARG A 90 -11.30 11.33 9.36
N ALA A 91 -12.49 10.78 9.49
CA ALA A 91 -13.43 11.10 10.58
C ALA A 91 -12.94 10.63 11.97
N LEU A 92 -12.03 9.66 12.03
CA LEU A 92 -11.49 9.11 13.28
C LEU A 92 -10.19 9.79 13.72
N LEU A 93 -9.51 10.53 12.85
CA LEU A 93 -8.27 11.24 13.18
C LEU A 93 -8.38 12.14 14.43
N PRO A 94 -9.51 12.84 14.69
CA PRO A 94 -9.66 13.62 15.92
C PRO A 94 -9.61 12.81 17.23
N ALA A 95 -9.78 11.48 17.17
CA ALA A 95 -9.67 10.61 18.35
C ALA A 95 -8.20 10.33 18.76
N ILE A 96 -7.22 10.71 17.93
CA ILE A 96 -5.80 10.56 18.25
C ILE A 96 -5.37 11.74 19.13
N HIS A 97 -5.17 11.47 20.42
CA HIS A 97 -4.81 12.48 21.42
C HIS A 97 -3.37 12.36 21.96
N VAL A 98 -2.57 11.48 21.37
CA VAL A 98 -1.18 11.23 21.79
C VAL A 98 -0.20 11.86 20.80
N PRO A 99 1.02 12.21 21.24
CA PRO A 99 2.08 12.62 20.32
C PRO A 99 2.22 11.60 19.19
N THR A 100 2.15 12.09 17.95
CA THR A 100 2.15 11.25 16.75
C THR A 100 3.29 11.65 15.82
N LEU A 101 4.17 10.70 15.52
CA LEU A 101 5.20 10.84 14.50
C LEU A 101 4.70 10.19 13.21
N ILE A 102 4.78 10.91 12.09
CA ILE A 102 4.45 10.39 10.76
C ILE A 102 5.74 10.33 9.94
N VAL A 103 6.04 9.15 9.41
CA VAL A 103 7.19 8.89 8.54
C VAL A 103 6.66 8.47 7.16
N GLN A 104 7.11 9.15 6.11
CA GLN A 104 6.69 8.91 4.73
C GLN A 104 7.92 8.94 3.82
N ALA A 105 7.97 8.06 2.83
CA ALA A 105 9.02 8.11 1.81
C ALA A 105 8.78 9.31 0.89
N ALA A 106 9.86 9.95 0.44
CA ALA A 106 9.73 11.04 -0.52
C ALA A 106 9.23 10.50 -1.87
N GLY A 107 8.09 10.99 -2.33
CA GLY A 107 7.48 10.57 -3.59
C GLY A 107 6.41 9.48 -3.47
N ASP A 108 6.08 9.07 -2.24
CA ASP A 108 4.92 8.22 -1.90
C ASP A 108 3.64 9.04 -1.78
#